data_AF-A0A7W4DWN4-F1
#
_entry.id   AF-A0A7W4DWN4-F1
#
_cell.length_a   1.000
_cell.length_b   1.000
_cell.length_c   1.000
_cell.angle_alpha   90.00
_cell.angle_beta   90.00
_cell.angle_gamma   90.00
#
_symmetry.space_group_name_H-M   'P 1'
#
loop_
_entity.id
_entity.type
_entity.pdbx_description
1 polymer ?
#
loop_
_entity_poly.entity_id
_entity_poly.type
_entity_poly.pdbx_seq_one_letter_code
_entity_poly.pdbx_strand_id
1 'polypeptide(L)'
;MPSRLDSPNSVVEYVKKLQVPHLPASGGIVSLNLMSQLTMPLQERFPSYASQNAFIAASAALEATHIKLLSRYPFWLLITDTEERHSPLASASPTLRTVKTLVTSLPPMQNQQSWEWDFDSLGYYAPGQRVSLHVESGEGPC
;
A
#
# COMPACT_ATOMS: atom_id res chain seq x y z
N MET A 1 5.46 -30.90 7.38
CA MET A 1 5.36 -30.13 8.63
C MET A 1 5.18 -28.67 8.25
N PRO A 2 4.15 -27.97 8.77
CA PRO A 2 4.05 -26.54 8.56
C PRO A 2 5.30 -25.89 9.14
N SER A 3 5.94 -25.04 8.35
CA SER A 3 7.16 -24.36 8.78
C SER A 3 6.79 -23.39 9.91
N ARG A 4 7.72 -23.08 10.83
CA ARG A 4 7.50 -22.15 11.96
C ARG A 4 7.00 -20.74 11.56
N LEU A 5 6.80 -20.47 10.27
CA LEU A 5 6.32 -19.24 9.67
C LEU A 5 4.79 -19.21 9.47
N ASP A 6 4.07 -20.29 9.76
CA ASP A 6 2.63 -20.44 9.45
C ASP A 6 1.68 -19.90 10.56
N SER A 7 2.18 -19.12 11.52
CA SER A 7 1.34 -18.51 12.58
C SER A 7 1.00 -17.04 12.26
N PRO A 8 -0.18 -16.53 12.65
CA PRO A 8 -0.54 -15.11 12.43
C PRO A 8 0.47 -14.14 13.06
N ASN A 9 1.01 -14.56 14.21
CA ASN A 9 2.02 -13.80 14.93
C ASN A 9 3.37 -13.79 14.20
N SER A 10 3.69 -14.77 13.34
CA SER A 10 5.00 -14.81 12.68
C SER A 10 5.14 -13.79 11.55
N VAL A 11 4.06 -13.37 10.88
CA VAL A 11 4.14 -12.36 9.80
C VAL A 11 4.35 -10.96 10.37
N VAL A 12 3.57 -10.58 11.40
CA VAL A 12 3.73 -9.28 12.07
C VAL A 12 5.09 -9.18 12.74
N GLU A 13 5.53 -10.24 13.44
CA GLU A 13 6.87 -10.28 14.04
C GLU A 13 7.99 -10.29 12.99
N TYR A 14 7.75 -10.85 11.80
CA TYR A 14 8.68 -10.75 10.68
C TYR A 14 8.82 -9.30 10.22
N VAL A 15 7.72 -8.59 9.97
CA VAL A 15 7.74 -7.17 9.55
C VAL A 15 8.46 -6.30 10.58
N LYS A 16 8.18 -6.50 11.88
CA LYS A 16 8.86 -5.77 12.96
C LYS A 16 10.38 -5.99 13.01
N LYS A 17 10.86 -7.13 12.52
CA LYS A 17 12.28 -7.49 12.47
C LYS A 17 12.99 -7.02 11.20
N LEU A 18 12.24 -6.51 10.21
CA LEU A 18 12.84 -5.94 9.01
C LEU A 18 13.71 -4.75 9.40
N GLN A 19 14.96 -4.77 8.94
CA GLN A 19 15.83 -3.63 9.09
C GLN A 19 15.49 -2.62 8.00
N VAL A 20 15.23 -1.38 8.43
CA VAL A 20 15.04 -0.27 7.50
C VAL A 20 16.36 -0.04 6.75
N PRO A 21 16.36 -0.03 5.41
CA PRO A 21 17.59 0.14 4.64
C PRO A 21 18.25 1.48 4.96
N HIS A 22 19.58 1.48 4.90
CA HIS A 22 20.33 2.74 4.91
C HIS A 22 20.22 3.37 3.52
N LEU A 23 19.44 4.44 3.42
CA LEU A 23 19.32 5.21 2.20
C LEU A 23 20.37 6.34 2.18
N PRO A 24 20.82 6.80 0.99
CA PRO A 24 21.78 7.88 0.89
C PRO A 24 21.27 9.16 1.54
N ALA A 25 22.17 9.93 2.16
CA ALA A 25 21.84 11.29 2.57
C ALA A 25 21.46 12.12 1.33
N SER A 26 20.25 12.65 1.33
CA SER A 26 19.70 13.48 0.25
C SER A 26 19.03 14.70 0.86
N GLY A 27 19.04 15.81 0.12
CA GLY A 27 18.23 16.98 0.46
C GLY A 27 16.72 16.66 0.45
N GLY A 28 16.28 15.70 -0.36
CA GLY A 28 14.90 15.24 -0.31
C GLY A 28 14.62 13.92 -1.02
N ILE A 29 13.39 13.43 -0.89
CA ILE A 29 12.97 12.15 -1.48
C ILE A 29 11.55 12.26 -2.07
N VAL A 30 11.34 11.59 -3.20
CA VAL A 30 10.00 11.34 -3.73
C VAL A 30 9.71 9.85 -3.55
N SER A 31 8.68 9.55 -2.78
CA SER A 31 8.13 8.20 -2.68
C SER A 31 6.92 8.10 -3.58
N LEU A 32 7.15 7.64 -4.81
CA LEU A 32 6.08 7.12 -5.65
C LEU A 32 5.87 5.67 -5.23
N ASN A 33 4.80 5.42 -4.50
CA ASN A 33 4.55 4.10 -3.99
C ASN A 33 3.07 3.82 -4.10
N LEU A 34 2.72 2.94 -5.03
CA LEU A 34 1.41 2.35 -4.98
C LEU A 34 1.44 1.39 -3.80
N MET A 35 0.85 1.71 -2.64
CA MET A 35 0.94 0.90 -1.41
C MET A 35 0.56 -0.57 -1.67
N SER A 36 -0.30 -0.83 -2.66
CA SER A 36 -0.59 -2.16 -3.19
C SER A 36 0.69 -2.99 -3.45
N GLN A 37 1.77 -2.38 -3.95
CA GLN A 37 3.06 -3.02 -4.20
C GLN A 37 3.89 -3.29 -2.95
N LEU A 38 3.79 -2.47 -1.90
CA LEU A 38 4.55 -2.72 -0.65
C LEU A 38 4.14 -4.04 -0.01
N THR A 39 2.88 -4.42 -0.14
CA THR A 39 2.34 -5.61 0.51
C THR A 39 2.53 -6.89 -0.31
N MET A 40 2.84 -6.78 -1.61
CA MET A 40 3.06 -7.94 -2.50
C MET A 40 4.13 -8.91 -1.99
N PRO A 41 5.31 -8.48 -1.51
CA PRO A 41 6.30 -9.41 -0.96
C PRO A 41 5.79 -10.19 0.27
N LEU A 42 4.85 -9.63 1.03
CA LEU A 42 4.21 -10.36 2.14
C LEU A 42 3.28 -11.45 1.60
N GLN A 43 2.52 -11.17 0.54
CA GLN A 43 1.63 -12.13 -0.12
C GLN A 43 2.42 -13.29 -0.74
N GLU A 44 3.53 -12.99 -1.41
CA GLU A 44 4.39 -14.00 -2.04
C GLU A 44 5.09 -14.89 -1.01
N ARG A 45 5.56 -14.30 0.10
CA ARG A 45 6.33 -15.01 1.12
C ARG A 45 5.46 -15.79 2.11
N PHE A 46 4.21 -15.36 2.31
CA PHE A 46 3.26 -16.00 3.21
C PHE A 46 1.94 -16.34 2.48
N PRO A 47 1.98 -17.23 1.47
CA PRO A 47 0.84 -17.50 0.59
C PRO A 47 -0.33 -18.18 1.33
N SER A 48 -0.04 -18.93 2.39
CA SER A 48 -1.02 -19.45 3.34
C SER A 48 -1.27 -18.40 4.42
N TYR A 49 -2.11 -17.42 4.11
CA TYR A 49 -2.43 -16.34 5.03
C TYR A 49 -2.85 -16.88 6.40
N ALA A 50 -2.11 -16.47 7.40
CA ALA A 50 -2.47 -16.71 8.77
C ALA A 50 -3.55 -15.68 9.19
N SER A 51 -4.79 -15.85 8.72
CA SER A 51 -5.93 -14.91 8.87
C SER A 51 -5.77 -13.54 8.18
N GLN A 52 -6.86 -13.04 7.58
CA GLN A 52 -6.92 -11.71 6.95
C GLN A 52 -6.47 -10.59 7.90
N ASN A 53 -6.80 -10.71 9.20
CA ASN A 53 -6.45 -9.70 10.20
C ASN A 53 -4.95 -9.57 10.42
N ALA A 54 -4.19 -10.67 10.40
CA ALA A 54 -2.74 -10.58 10.55
C ALA A 54 -2.07 -10.06 9.29
N PHE A 55 -2.62 -10.33 8.11
CA PHE A 55 -2.16 -9.70 6.88
C PHE A 55 -2.35 -8.18 6.93
N ILE A 56 -3.55 -7.70 7.29
CA ILE A 56 -3.84 -6.27 7.46
C ILE A 56 -2.89 -5.63 8.50
N ALA A 57 -2.68 -6.30 9.63
CA ALA A 57 -1.77 -5.80 10.67
C ALA A 57 -0.30 -5.73 10.19
N ALA A 58 0.14 -6.71 9.41
CA ALA A 58 1.49 -6.74 8.84
C ALA A 58 1.66 -5.65 7.76
N SER A 59 0.67 -5.48 6.88
CA SER A 59 0.62 -4.41 5.89
C SER A 59 0.67 -3.04 6.56
N ALA A 60 -0.16 -2.79 7.57
CA ALA A 60 -0.16 -1.54 8.32
C ALA A 60 1.19 -1.26 9.00
N ALA A 61 1.84 -2.28 9.56
CA ALA A 61 3.17 -2.14 10.15
C ALA A 61 4.26 -1.81 9.11
N LEU A 62 4.17 -2.39 7.91
CA LEU A 62 5.09 -2.13 6.82
C LEU A 62 4.90 -0.72 6.25
N GLU A 63 3.66 -0.32 5.96
CA GLU A 63 3.31 1.03 5.49
C GLU A 63 3.72 2.10 6.51
N ALA A 64 3.45 1.89 7.80
CA ALA A 64 3.85 2.83 8.85
C ALA A 64 5.39 2.96 8.96
N THR A 65 6.11 1.85 8.74
CA THR A 65 7.58 1.87 8.71
C THR A 65 8.11 2.63 7.49
N HIS A 66 7.47 2.47 6.32
CA HIS A 66 7.78 3.23 5.11
C HIS A 66 7.55 4.72 5.32
N ILE A 67 6.40 5.12 5.86
CA ILE A 67 6.10 6.53 6.20
C ILE A 67 7.15 7.11 7.16
N LYS A 68 7.53 6.36 8.20
CA LYS A 68 8.58 6.77 9.15
C LYS A 68 9.96 6.90 8.52
N LEU A 69 10.23 6.19 7.42
CA LEU A 69 11.47 6.35 6.66
C LEU A 69 11.47 7.68 5.90
N LEU A 70 10.33 8.09 5.33
CA LEU A 70 10.20 9.37 4.63
C LEU A 70 10.44 10.57 5.56
N SER A 71 9.97 10.48 6.81
CA SER A 71 10.16 11.54 7.80
C SER A 71 11.61 11.75 8.26
N ARG A 72 12.58 10.97 7.75
CA ARG A 72 14.02 11.20 7.99
C ARG A 72 14.61 12.24 7.05
N TYR A 73 13.90 12.59 5.99
CA TYR A 73 14.33 13.58 5.01
C TYR A 73 13.70 14.93 5.33
N PRO A 74 14.44 16.04 5.21
CA PRO A 74 13.89 17.37 5.46
C PRO A 74 12.84 17.76 4.40
N PHE A 75 13.01 17.28 3.16
CA PHE A 75 12.00 17.41 2.12
C PHE A 75 11.56 16.02 1.66
N TRP A 76 10.26 15.74 1.72
CA TRP A 76 9.72 14.50 1.15
C TRP A 76 8.38 14.75 0.49
N LEU A 77 8.13 14.04 -0.60
CA LEU A 77 6.85 13.97 -1.32
C LEU A 77 6.38 12.52 -1.31
N LEU A 78 5.17 12.27 -0.82
CA LEU A 78 4.50 10.98 -0.92
C LEU A 78 3.47 11.08 -2.04
N ILE A 79 3.45 10.09 -2.93
CA ILE A 79 2.38 9.86 -3.92
C ILE A 79 1.97 8.40 -3.76
N THR A 80 0.73 8.15 -3.38
CA THR A 80 0.24 6.81 -3.09
C THR A 80 -1.23 6.62 -3.43
N ASP A 81 -1.59 5.42 -3.89
CA ASP A 81 -2.99 5.01 -3.91
C ASP A 81 -3.48 4.72 -2.48
N THR A 82 -4.74 5.05 -2.21
CA THR A 82 -5.41 4.76 -0.95
C THR A 82 -6.51 3.71 -1.09
N GLU A 83 -7.07 3.59 -2.30
CA GLU A 83 -8.03 2.55 -2.64
C GLU A 83 -8.05 2.20 -4.14
N GLU A 84 -8.32 0.93 -4.42
CA GLU A 84 -8.70 0.38 -5.72
C GLU A 84 -10.24 0.41 -5.85
N ARG A 85 -10.74 0.99 -6.95
CA ARG A 85 -12.16 1.06 -7.30
C ARG A 85 -12.41 0.17 -8.51
N HIS A 86 -13.18 -0.90 -8.31
CA HIS A 86 -13.55 -1.85 -9.35
C HIS A 86 -14.96 -1.55 -9.85
N SER A 87 -15.09 -1.22 -11.12
CA SER A 87 -16.38 -1.00 -11.78
C SER A 87 -16.59 -2.03 -12.91
N PRO A 88 -17.79 -2.57 -13.11
CA PRO A 88 -18.04 -3.52 -14.19
C PRO A 88 -17.83 -2.90 -15.59
N LEU A 89 -17.25 -3.66 -16.53
CA LEU A 89 -17.12 -3.23 -17.94
C LEU A 89 -18.48 -3.14 -18.64
N ALA A 90 -19.38 -4.06 -18.31
CA ALA A 90 -20.75 -4.06 -18.79
C ALA A 90 -21.65 -3.29 -17.81
N SER A 91 -22.45 -2.36 -18.32
CA SER A 91 -23.33 -1.45 -17.57
C SER A 91 -24.49 -2.12 -16.81
N ALA A 92 -24.46 -3.44 -16.62
CA ALA A 92 -25.59 -4.21 -16.08
C ALA A 92 -25.67 -4.24 -14.56
N SER A 93 -24.62 -3.83 -13.83
CA SER A 93 -24.66 -3.72 -12.37
C SER A 93 -23.85 -2.53 -11.86
N PRO A 94 -24.40 -1.67 -10.99
CA PRO A 94 -23.71 -0.51 -10.44
C PRO A 94 -22.85 -0.84 -9.21
N THR A 95 -22.58 -2.11 -8.93
CA THR A 95 -21.83 -2.50 -7.72
C THR A 95 -20.36 -2.14 -7.89
N LEU A 96 -20.02 -0.93 -7.46
CA LEU A 96 -18.66 -0.49 -7.24
C LEU A 96 -18.09 -1.28 -6.06
N ARG A 97 -17.03 -2.04 -6.30
CA ARG A 97 -16.27 -2.68 -5.22
C ARG A 97 -15.05 -1.83 -4.94
N THR A 98 -14.89 -1.42 -3.69
CA THR A 98 -13.70 -0.69 -3.24
C THR A 98 -12.82 -1.61 -2.40
N VAL A 99 -11.52 -1.62 -2.68
CA VAL A 99 -10.50 -2.33 -1.91
C VAL A 99 -9.52 -1.29 -1.36
N LYS A 100 -9.35 -1.24 -0.03
CA LYS A 100 -8.36 -0.35 0.57
C LYS A 100 -6.96 -0.89 0.28
N THR A 101 -6.10 -0.04 -0.27
CA THR A 101 -4.70 -0.35 -0.52
C THR A 101 -3.78 0.27 0.52
N LEU A 102 -4.19 1.42 1.07
CA LEU A 102 -3.60 1.99 2.28
C LEU A 102 -4.41 1.55 3.50
N VAL A 103 -3.75 0.89 4.46
CA VAL A 103 -4.36 0.44 5.72
C VAL A 103 -3.81 1.16 6.96
N THR A 104 -2.72 1.91 6.83
CA THR A 104 -2.25 2.87 7.83
C THR A 104 -2.82 4.27 7.59
N SER A 105 -2.75 5.15 8.60
CA SER A 105 -3.03 6.57 8.39
C SER A 105 -1.86 7.25 7.69
N LEU A 106 -2.18 8.14 6.73
CA LEU A 106 -1.18 9.05 6.18
C LEU A 106 -0.70 10.02 7.25
N PRO A 107 0.59 10.40 7.23
CA PRO A 107 1.08 11.47 8.08
C PRO A 107 0.41 12.81 7.71
N PRO A 108 0.47 13.83 8.57
CA PRO A 108 0.13 15.19 8.16
C PRO A 108 0.99 15.61 6.97
N MET A 109 0.33 16.03 5.89
CA MET A 109 0.99 16.49 4.65
C MET A 109 0.56 17.91 4.30
N GLN A 110 1.47 18.67 3.72
CA GLN A 110 1.20 19.96 3.09
C GLN A 110 0.91 19.77 1.59
N ASN A 111 0.29 20.79 0.97
CA ASN A 111 0.02 20.82 -0.46
C ASN A 111 -0.69 19.57 -1.00
N GLN A 112 -1.65 19.04 -0.22
CA GLN A 112 -2.32 17.79 -0.54
C GLN A 112 -3.12 17.89 -1.84
N GLN A 113 -2.99 16.88 -2.68
CA GLN A 113 -3.76 16.72 -3.91
C GLN A 113 -4.28 15.30 -4.00
N SER A 114 -5.45 15.13 -4.61
CA SER A 114 -6.01 13.82 -4.93
C SER A 114 -6.52 13.76 -6.36
N TRP A 115 -6.40 12.60 -6.98
CA TRP A 115 -6.92 12.34 -8.32
C TRP A 115 -7.28 10.85 -8.47
N GLU A 116 -8.02 10.54 -9.52
CA GLU A 116 -8.23 9.16 -9.95
C GLU A 116 -7.24 8.81 -11.05
N TRP A 117 -6.63 7.64 -10.96
CA TRP A 117 -5.78 7.09 -12.00
C TRP A 117 -6.42 5.83 -12.60
N ASP A 118 -6.70 5.87 -13.90
CA ASP A 118 -7.19 4.71 -14.66
C ASP A 118 -6.08 3.66 -14.80
N PHE A 119 -6.11 2.65 -13.93
CA PHE A 119 -5.09 1.60 -13.87
C PHE A 119 -5.33 0.51 -14.91
N ASP A 120 -6.57 0.03 -15.03
CA ASP A 120 -6.96 -0.98 -16.01
C ASP A 120 -8.36 -0.69 -16.54
N SER A 121 -8.47 -0.34 -17.82
CA SER A 121 -9.74 -0.06 -18.49
C SER A 121 -10.28 -1.23 -19.30
N LEU A 122 -9.49 -2.31 -19.44
CA LEU A 122 -9.78 -3.44 -20.34
C LEU A 122 -10.04 -4.75 -19.56
N GLY A 123 -9.75 -4.79 -18.27
CA GLY A 123 -10.01 -5.94 -17.40
C GLY A 123 -8.94 -7.02 -17.51
N TYR A 124 -7.69 -6.65 -17.80
CA TYR A 124 -6.55 -7.56 -17.77
C TYR A 124 -6.12 -7.91 -16.34
N TYR A 125 -6.21 -6.95 -15.42
CA TYR A 125 -5.91 -7.12 -14.00
C TYR A 125 -7.10 -7.76 -13.27
N ALA A 126 -8.31 -7.26 -13.52
CA ALA A 126 -9.55 -7.78 -12.93
C ALA A 126 -10.55 -8.16 -14.05
N PRO A 127 -10.66 -9.45 -14.40
CA PRO A 127 -11.52 -9.89 -15.50
C PRO A 127 -12.96 -9.37 -15.39
N GLY A 128 -13.43 -8.70 -16.45
CA GLY A 128 -14.78 -8.14 -16.52
C GLY A 128 -14.95 -6.78 -15.81
N GLN A 129 -13.89 -6.21 -15.26
CA GLN A 129 -13.92 -4.97 -14.50
C GLN A 129 -12.92 -3.95 -15.03
N ARG A 130 -13.24 -2.66 -14.88
CA ARG A 130 -12.28 -1.57 -14.90
C ARG A 130 -11.79 -1.33 -13.47
N VAL A 131 -10.53 -0.98 -13.33
CA VAL A 131 -9.91 -0.63 -12.05
C VAL A 131 -9.34 0.78 -12.16
N SER A 132 -9.80 1.67 -11.28
CA SER A 132 -9.17 2.96 -11.04
C SER A 132 -8.60 3.00 -9.63
N LEU A 133 -7.53 3.78 -9.45
CA LEU A 133 -6.89 4.02 -8.16
C LEU A 133 -7.25 5.42 -7.70
N HIS A 134 -7.73 5.56 -6.48
CA HIS A 134 -7.78 6.87 -5.82
C HIS A 134 -6.38 7.16 -5.28
N VAL A 135 -5.73 8.18 -5.83
CA VAL A 135 -4.36 8.55 -5.51
C VAL A 135 -4.36 9.84 -4.71
N GLU A 136 -3.56 9.84 -3.64
CA GLU A 136 -3.28 11.01 -2.82
C GLU A 136 -1.79 11.35 -2.91
N SER A 137 -1.49 12.65 -2.86
CA SER A 137 -0.12 13.14 -2.76
C SER A 137 -0.02 14.26 -1.75
N GLY A 138 1.17 14.44 -1.19
CA GLY A 138 1.47 15.56 -0.32
C GLY A 138 2.91 15.56 0.16
N GLU A 139 3.32 16.73 0.62
CA GLU A 139 4.68 17.00 1.07
C GLU A 139 4.78 16.93 2.59
N GLY A 140 5.95 16.57 3.09
CA GLY A 140 6.25 16.64 4.51
C GLY A 140 6.21 18.06 5.07
N PRO A 141 5.91 18.21 6.37
CA PRO A 141 6.11 19.49 7.02
C PRO A 141 7.60 19.84 7.01
N CYS A 142 7.93 21.01 6.46
CA CYS A 142 9.26 21.63 6.54
C CYS A 142 9.66 21.95 7.99
#